data_AF-A0A971ZVM3-F1
#
_entry.id   AF-A0A971ZVM3-F1
#
_cell.length_a   1.000
_cell.length_b   1.000
_cell.length_c   1.000
_cell.angle_alpha   90.00
_cell.angle_beta   90.00
_cell.angle_gamma   90.00
#
_symmetry.space_group_name_H-M   'P 1'
#
loop_
_entity.id
_entity.type
_entity.pdbx_description
1 polymer ?
#
loop_
_entity_poly.entity_id
_entity_poly.type
_entity_poly.pdbx_seq_one_letter_code
_entity_poly.pdbx_strand_id
1 'polypeptide(L)'
;MSIISDAFRPLRFLRAFLATAVVLLAVVGIWLAYRGQRPEDSLMGGAGPRPHIAEPAVTSFYARTDVFRKGGELNVPQEFRDGTATLAQATAWSYALLDGAGDMEIHDDDLIPGGMGGLFIGDRSNVGSGGNFYLVFARDAAGLRYVGYILNVGRCVPPDAMGRPRRVTHWRTGGGQGTGTLLVLTAEGFMDTAKVDASGGDGASEELRRTYDTLFAGDGPLTQEALTAVFGEAAAVSAPH
;
A
#
# COMPACT_ATOMS: atom_id res chain seq x y z
N MET A 1 47.51 21.91 36.36
CA MET A 1 46.21 21.51 36.94
C MET A 1 45.19 22.57 36.51
N SER A 2 44.38 22.31 35.48
CA SER A 2 43.46 23.30 34.88
C SER A 2 42.02 22.94 35.24
N ILE A 3 41.35 23.82 36.00
CA ILE A 3 40.00 23.64 36.57
C ILE A 3 38.93 24.38 35.73
N ILE A 4 39.23 24.80 34.50
CA ILE A 4 38.35 25.71 33.75
C ILE A 4 37.39 24.97 32.78
N SER A 5 37.50 23.65 32.58
CA SER A 5 36.70 22.95 31.57
C SER A 5 35.28 22.50 32.00
N ASP A 6 34.92 22.57 33.28
CA ASP A 6 33.65 21.98 33.76
C ASP A 6 32.46 22.95 33.88
N ALA A 7 32.67 24.26 33.70
CA ALA A 7 31.59 25.25 33.82
C ALA A 7 30.63 25.32 32.60
N PHE A 8 30.97 24.70 31.47
CA PHE A 8 30.22 24.83 30.20
C PHE A 8 29.33 23.62 29.84
N ARG A 9 29.34 22.54 30.63
CA ARG A 9 28.44 21.40 30.45
C ARG A 9 26.95 21.73 30.61
N PRO A 10 26.47 22.51 31.62
CA PRO A 10 25.04 22.69 31.83
C PRO A 10 24.35 23.50 30.72
N LEU A 11 25.08 24.39 30.03
CA LEU A 11 24.54 25.19 28.92
C LEU A 11 24.26 24.37 27.65
N ARG A 12 25.00 23.27 27.42
CA ARG A 12 24.77 22.37 26.28
C ARG A 12 23.54 21.50 26.49
N PHE A 13 23.32 21.02 27.72
CA PHE A 13 22.13 20.26 28.09
C PHE A 13 20.86 21.12 28.03
N LEU A 14 20.92 22.38 28.46
CA LEU A 14 19.77 23.29 28.39
C LEU A 14 19.33 23.57 26.94
N ARG A 15 20.29 23.74 26.01
CA ARG A 15 19.99 23.95 24.59
C ARG A 15 19.38 22.70 23.93
N ALA A 16 19.91 21.52 24.23
CA ALA A 16 19.35 20.26 23.73
C ALA A 16 17.93 20.03 24.27
N PHE A 17 17.69 20.30 25.55
CA PHE A 17 16.37 20.15 26.17
C PHE A 17 15.33 21.11 25.56
N LEU A 18 15.71 22.38 25.34
CA LEU A 18 14.84 23.37 24.69
C LEU A 18 14.52 22.98 23.24
N ALA A 19 15.49 22.47 22.49
CA ALA A 19 15.25 22.01 21.11
C ALA A 19 14.25 20.84 21.06
N THR A 20 14.38 19.86 21.96
CA THR A 20 13.45 18.72 22.03
C THR A 20 12.05 19.14 22.45
N ALA A 21 11.91 20.10 23.38
CA ALA A 21 10.61 20.61 23.81
C ALA A 21 9.86 21.35 22.69
N VAL A 22 10.58 22.12 21.86
CA VAL A 22 9.98 22.81 20.70
C VAL A 22 9.49 21.81 19.64
N VAL A 23 10.25 20.73 19.38
CA VAL A 23 9.83 19.68 18.44
C VAL A 23 8.58 18.95 18.95
N LEU A 24 8.52 18.61 20.24
CA LEU A 24 7.34 17.96 20.84
C LEU A 24 6.10 18.85 20.77
N LEU A 25 6.23 20.15 21.03
CA LEU A 25 5.11 21.09 20.92
C LEU A 25 4.63 21.27 19.47
N ALA A 26 5.55 21.25 18.49
CA ALA A 26 5.19 21.28 17.07
C ALA A 26 4.43 20.01 16.64
N VAL A 27 4.89 18.82 17.07
CA VAL A 27 4.22 17.55 16.77
C VAL A 27 2.82 17.50 17.39
N VAL A 28 2.66 17.93 18.64
CA VAL A 28 1.35 18.00 19.31
C VAL A 28 0.42 19.02 18.64
N GLY A 29 0.95 20.18 18.22
CA GLY A 29 0.19 21.19 17.47
C GLY A 29 -0.32 20.67 16.12
N ILE A 30 0.53 19.97 15.37
CA ILE A 30 0.16 19.33 14.09
C ILE A 30 -0.89 18.24 14.33
N TRP A 31 -0.72 17.41 15.36
CA TRP A 31 -1.68 16.36 15.69
C TRP A 31 -3.06 16.92 16.09
N LEU A 32 -3.11 18.01 16.87
CA LEU A 32 -4.36 18.69 17.24
C LEU A 32 -5.02 19.36 16.02
N ALA A 33 -4.24 19.97 15.12
CA ALA A 33 -4.76 20.53 13.87
C ALA A 33 -5.35 19.43 12.95
N TYR A 34 -4.72 18.26 12.91
CA TYR A 34 -5.22 17.12 12.13
C TYR A 34 -6.48 16.49 12.73
N ARG A 35 -6.60 16.49 14.07
CA ARG A 35 -7.79 15.94 14.76
C ARG A 35 -9.00 16.88 14.69
N GLY A 36 -8.78 18.19 14.54
CA GLY A 36 -9.84 19.19 14.34
C GLY A 36 -10.46 19.20 12.94
N GLN A 37 -9.91 18.44 11.99
CA GLN A 37 -10.40 18.37 10.60
C GLN A 37 -11.19 17.09 10.29
N ARG A 38 -11.76 16.40 11.28
CA ARG A 38 -12.70 15.31 11.02
C ARG A 38 -14.04 15.86 10.52
N PRO A 39 -14.51 15.52 9.32
CA PRO A 39 -15.84 15.87 8.85
C PRO A 39 -16.84 14.85 9.41
N GLU A 40 -16.99 14.83 10.73
CA GLU A 40 -18.06 14.09 11.40
C GLU A 40 -19.14 15.10 11.81
N ASP A 41 -19.87 15.66 10.84
CA ASP A 41 -21.15 16.40 11.07
C ASP A 41 -21.91 16.75 9.76
N SER A 42 -21.87 15.88 8.74
CA SER A 42 -22.67 16.09 7.52
C SER A 42 -23.30 14.79 7.02
N LEU A 43 -23.97 14.08 7.92
CA LEU A 43 -24.96 13.06 7.58
C LEU A 43 -26.34 13.61 7.89
N MET A 44 -26.87 14.47 7.04
CA MET A 44 -28.32 14.71 6.82
C MET A 44 -28.45 15.80 5.75
N GLY A 45 -28.84 15.44 4.51
CA GLY A 45 -29.38 16.42 3.56
C GLY A 45 -28.99 16.22 2.09
N GLY A 46 -29.94 15.69 1.31
CA GLY A 46 -30.18 16.10 -0.07
C GLY A 46 -29.18 15.67 -1.15
N ALA A 47 -29.59 14.69 -1.97
CA ALA A 47 -28.99 14.41 -3.26
C ALA A 47 -29.17 15.62 -4.21
N GLY A 48 -28.18 16.52 -4.24
CA GLY A 48 -27.98 17.46 -5.33
C GLY A 48 -27.00 16.90 -6.36
N PRO A 49 -27.07 17.31 -7.64
CA PRO A 49 -26.06 16.94 -8.63
C PRO A 49 -24.69 17.44 -8.15
N ARG A 50 -23.74 16.51 -7.98
CA ARG A 50 -22.38 16.83 -7.55
C ARG A 50 -21.74 17.78 -8.57
N PRO A 51 -21.03 18.83 -8.14
CA PRO A 51 -20.33 19.71 -9.05
C PRO A 51 -19.30 18.90 -9.82
N HIS A 52 -19.39 18.94 -11.16
CA HIS A 52 -18.31 18.50 -12.05
C HIS A 52 -17.09 19.37 -11.73
N ILE A 53 -16.13 18.81 -11.01
CA ILE A 53 -14.79 19.38 -10.93
C ILE A 53 -14.23 19.24 -12.35
N ALA A 54 -13.95 20.37 -13.00
CA ALA A 54 -13.33 20.39 -14.32
C ALA A 54 -12.03 19.58 -14.28
N GLU A 55 -11.85 18.69 -15.27
CA GLU A 55 -10.61 17.94 -15.46
C GLU A 55 -9.43 18.92 -15.38
N PRO A 56 -8.46 18.72 -14.48
CA PRO A 56 -7.20 19.45 -14.61
C PRO A 56 -6.66 19.13 -16.00
N ALA A 57 -6.23 20.16 -16.74
CA ALA A 57 -5.55 20.01 -18.02
C ALA A 57 -4.19 19.34 -17.79
N VAL A 58 -4.20 18.04 -17.51
CA VAL A 58 -3.03 17.19 -17.48
C VAL A 58 -2.66 16.99 -18.93
N THR A 59 -1.59 17.64 -19.38
CA THR A 59 -0.83 17.17 -20.55
C THR A 59 -0.50 15.71 -20.30
N SER A 60 -1.27 14.79 -20.89
CA SER A 60 -1.21 13.39 -20.48
C SER A 60 0.11 12.80 -20.97
N PHE A 61 1.03 12.53 -20.04
CA PHE A 61 2.28 11.81 -20.31
C PHE A 61 2.02 10.46 -21.02
N TYR A 62 0.81 9.89 -20.85
CA TYR A 62 0.43 8.59 -21.36
C TYR A 62 -0.99 8.60 -21.94
N ALA A 63 -1.21 7.85 -23.02
CA ALA A 63 -2.54 7.68 -23.62
C ALA A 63 -3.42 6.76 -22.77
N ARG A 64 -4.72 7.09 -22.66
CA ARG A 64 -5.72 6.24 -21.99
C ARG A 64 -5.82 4.87 -22.69
N THR A 65 -6.01 3.79 -21.92
CA THR A 65 -6.15 2.43 -22.44
C THR A 65 -6.99 1.56 -21.50
N ASP A 66 -7.73 0.60 -22.05
CA ASP A 66 -8.53 -0.37 -21.29
C ASP A 66 -7.85 -1.75 -21.13
N VAL A 67 -6.59 -1.87 -21.59
CA VAL A 67 -5.80 -3.11 -21.54
C VAL A 67 -5.75 -3.69 -20.13
N PHE A 68 -5.57 -2.84 -19.11
CA PHE A 68 -5.57 -3.27 -17.71
C PHE A 68 -6.90 -3.94 -17.31
N ARG A 69 -8.04 -3.30 -17.62
CA ARG A 69 -9.38 -3.83 -17.32
C ARG A 69 -9.70 -5.10 -18.09
N LYS A 70 -9.11 -5.28 -19.28
CA LYS A 70 -9.25 -6.48 -20.11
C LYS A 70 -8.30 -7.62 -19.72
N GLY A 71 -7.43 -7.42 -18.72
CA GLY A 71 -6.43 -8.41 -18.32
C GLY A 71 -5.35 -8.66 -19.37
N GLY A 72 -5.10 -7.68 -20.25
CA GLY A 72 -4.04 -7.75 -21.24
C GLY A 72 -2.67 -7.40 -20.66
N GLU A 73 -1.61 -7.74 -21.40
CA GLU A 73 -0.24 -7.41 -21.01
C GLU A 73 -0.01 -5.89 -21.02
N LEU A 74 0.47 -5.36 -19.89
CA LEU A 74 0.75 -3.93 -19.75
C LEU A 74 2.09 -3.59 -20.40
N ASN A 75 2.07 -2.66 -21.36
CA ASN A 75 3.30 -2.05 -21.82
C ASN A 75 3.78 -1.01 -20.81
N VAL A 76 4.53 -1.47 -19.80
CA VAL A 76 5.11 -0.63 -18.75
C VAL A 76 6.10 0.39 -19.36
N PRO A 77 5.90 1.71 -19.20
CA PRO A 77 6.84 2.72 -19.71
C PRO A 77 8.25 2.57 -19.13
N GLN A 78 9.25 2.99 -19.90
CA GLN A 78 10.66 2.67 -19.61
C GLN A 78 11.13 3.30 -18.29
N GLU A 79 10.70 4.51 -17.97
CA GLU A 79 11.02 5.19 -16.71
C GLU A 79 10.57 4.40 -15.47
N PHE A 80 9.46 3.66 -15.56
CA PHE A 80 8.98 2.81 -14.48
C PHE A 80 9.71 1.47 -14.42
N ARG A 81 10.28 0.99 -15.53
CA ARG A 81 11.16 -0.19 -15.50
C ARG A 81 12.51 0.17 -14.89
N ASP A 82 13.03 1.34 -15.24
CA ASP A 82 14.33 1.84 -14.79
C ASP A 82 14.30 2.43 -13.38
N GLY A 83 13.11 2.62 -12.79
CA GLY A 83 12.95 3.18 -11.45
C GLY A 83 13.22 4.68 -11.35
N THR A 84 13.10 5.40 -12.47
CA THR A 84 13.39 6.84 -12.55
C THR A 84 12.12 7.70 -12.67
N ALA A 85 10.94 7.07 -12.66
CA ALA A 85 9.68 7.79 -12.80
C ALA A 85 9.41 8.69 -11.58
N THR A 86 8.84 9.85 -11.86
CA THR A 86 8.37 10.79 -10.85
C THR A 86 6.98 10.43 -10.33
N LEU A 87 6.59 10.98 -9.17
CA LEU A 87 5.22 10.87 -8.66
C LEU A 87 4.18 11.34 -9.70
N ALA A 88 4.44 12.46 -10.39
CA ALA A 88 3.54 12.98 -11.41
C ALA A 88 3.35 12.00 -12.57
N GLN A 89 4.43 11.33 -13.03
CA GLN A 89 4.34 10.27 -14.02
C GLN A 89 3.55 9.07 -13.51
N ALA A 90 3.83 8.58 -12.30
CA ALA A 90 3.12 7.44 -11.71
C ALA A 90 1.61 7.71 -11.61
N THR A 91 1.23 8.88 -11.12
CA THR A 91 -0.16 9.33 -11.07
C THR A 91 -0.77 9.39 -12.47
N ALA A 92 -0.13 10.07 -13.43
CA ALA A 92 -0.66 10.22 -14.79
C ALA A 92 -0.84 8.87 -15.50
N TRP A 93 0.11 7.94 -15.36
CA TRP A 93 0.01 6.61 -15.96
C TRP A 93 -1.12 5.80 -15.31
N SER A 94 -1.27 5.90 -13.99
CA SER A 94 -2.33 5.21 -13.26
C SER A 94 -3.72 5.71 -13.67
N TYR A 95 -3.88 7.02 -13.87
CA TYR A 95 -5.11 7.59 -14.45
C TYR A 95 -5.40 7.05 -15.85
N ALA A 96 -4.37 6.92 -16.69
CA ALA A 96 -4.50 6.40 -18.04
C ALA A 96 -4.90 4.91 -18.10
N LEU A 97 -4.52 4.11 -17.10
CA LEU A 97 -4.80 2.68 -17.01
C LEU A 97 -6.11 2.34 -16.30
N LEU A 98 -6.40 3.02 -15.19
CA LEU A 98 -7.57 2.68 -14.36
C LEU A 98 -8.85 3.37 -14.84
N ASP A 99 -8.76 4.25 -15.86
CA ASP A 99 -9.89 5.04 -16.38
C ASP A 99 -10.58 5.81 -15.24
N GLY A 100 -9.73 6.44 -14.40
CA GLY A 100 -10.12 7.17 -13.21
C GLY A 100 -10.82 8.48 -13.58
N ALA A 101 -12.14 8.42 -13.72
CA ALA A 101 -12.98 9.59 -14.01
C ALA A 101 -13.17 10.54 -12.81
N GLY A 102 -12.54 10.31 -11.65
CA GLY A 102 -12.51 11.39 -10.64
C GLY A 102 -12.15 11.08 -9.19
N ASP A 103 -11.85 9.84 -8.78
CA ASP A 103 -11.47 9.58 -7.38
C ASP A 103 -10.35 8.54 -7.27
N MET A 104 -9.14 8.93 -7.67
CA MET A 104 -7.95 8.11 -7.43
C MET A 104 -7.52 8.26 -5.97
N GLU A 105 -7.16 7.14 -5.35
CA GLU A 105 -6.45 7.16 -4.07
C GLU A 105 -4.97 6.86 -4.27
N ILE A 106 -4.17 7.50 -3.42
CA ILE A 106 -2.74 7.35 -3.37
C ILE A 106 -2.38 7.08 -1.91
N HIS A 107 -1.70 5.96 -1.68
CA HIS A 107 -1.24 5.56 -0.35
C HIS A 107 0.26 5.27 -0.39
N ASP A 108 0.95 5.74 0.65
CA ASP A 108 2.31 5.34 0.93
C ASP A 108 2.28 4.23 1.98
N ASP A 109 2.93 3.10 1.68
CA ASP A 109 3.06 1.99 2.62
C ASP A 109 4.37 1.23 2.33
N ASP A 110 4.86 0.46 3.28
CA ASP A 110 6.06 -0.34 3.08
C ASP A 110 5.75 -1.51 2.14
N LEU A 111 6.59 -1.72 1.11
CA LEU A 111 6.65 -3.00 0.40
C LEU A 111 7.41 -4.05 1.22
N ILE A 112 8.41 -3.59 1.96
CA ILE A 112 9.23 -4.37 2.89
C ILE A 112 9.27 -3.58 4.19
N PRO A 113 8.75 -4.11 5.32
CA PRO A 113 8.71 -3.38 6.59
C PRO A 113 10.08 -2.84 6.98
N GLY A 114 10.20 -1.51 7.11
CA GLY A 114 11.46 -0.83 7.47
C GLY A 114 12.58 -0.91 6.42
N GLY A 115 12.27 -1.37 5.20
CA GLY A 115 13.23 -1.55 4.12
C GLY A 115 12.92 -0.69 2.90
N MET A 116 11.88 -1.06 2.16
CA MET A 116 11.54 -0.46 0.87
C MET A 116 10.12 0.10 0.94
N GLY A 117 10.00 1.40 0.68
CA GLY A 117 8.71 2.08 0.56
C GLY A 117 8.01 1.72 -0.76
N GLY A 118 6.70 1.79 -0.73
CA GLY A 118 5.81 1.58 -1.85
C GLY A 118 4.83 2.73 -2.00
N LEU A 119 4.56 3.08 -3.24
CA LEU A 119 3.45 3.95 -3.61
C LEU A 119 2.36 3.08 -4.24
N PHE A 120 1.16 3.16 -3.70
CA PHE A 120 -0.01 2.41 -4.14
C PHE A 120 -1.00 3.40 -4.72
N ILE A 121 -1.33 3.25 -5.99
CA ILE A 121 -2.27 4.13 -6.68
C ILE A 121 -3.44 3.30 -7.20
N GLY A 122 -4.64 3.59 -6.72
CA GLY A 122 -5.85 2.84 -7.05
C GLY A 122 -7.03 3.74 -7.39
N ASP A 123 -8.06 3.14 -7.97
CA ASP A 123 -9.33 3.82 -8.27
C ASP A 123 -10.34 3.51 -7.16
N ARG A 124 -10.83 4.55 -6.47
CA ARG A 124 -11.80 4.44 -5.37
C ARG A 124 -13.20 4.10 -5.88
N SER A 125 -13.46 4.14 -7.20
CA SER A 125 -14.78 3.84 -7.75
C SER A 125 -15.22 2.39 -7.52
N ASN A 126 -14.28 1.48 -7.18
CA ASN A 126 -14.56 0.07 -6.89
C ASN A 126 -14.65 -0.24 -5.38
N VAL A 127 -14.64 0.79 -4.52
CA VAL A 127 -14.84 0.61 -3.08
C VAL A 127 -16.27 0.11 -2.83
N GLY A 128 -16.41 -1.19 -2.54
CA GLY A 128 -17.68 -1.85 -2.20
C GLY A 128 -18.13 -2.94 -3.16
N SER A 129 -17.50 -3.12 -4.33
CA SER A 129 -17.85 -4.14 -5.33
C SER A 129 -16.97 -5.40 -5.29
N GLY A 130 -16.00 -5.48 -4.36
CA GLY A 130 -15.13 -6.64 -4.19
C GLY A 130 -13.66 -6.33 -3.88
N GLY A 131 -13.27 -5.06 -4.04
CA GLY A 131 -11.95 -4.55 -3.69
C GLY A 131 -11.46 -3.51 -4.69
N ASN A 132 -10.39 -2.80 -4.33
CA ASN A 132 -9.71 -1.86 -5.24
C ASN A 132 -8.48 -2.49 -5.87
N PHE A 133 -8.25 -2.19 -7.14
CA PHE A 133 -6.96 -2.46 -7.79
C PHE A 133 -6.00 -1.33 -7.43
N TYR A 134 -4.81 -1.70 -6.97
CA TYR A 134 -3.70 -0.77 -6.78
C TYR A 134 -2.59 -1.13 -7.75
N LEU A 135 -2.17 -0.17 -8.56
CA LEU A 135 -0.88 -0.19 -9.21
C LEU A 135 0.17 0.14 -8.16
N VAL A 136 1.23 -0.67 -8.09
CA VAL A 136 2.23 -0.59 -7.03
C VAL A 136 3.57 -0.20 -7.61
N PHE A 137 4.20 0.79 -6.98
CA PHE A 137 5.50 1.29 -7.36
C PHE A 137 6.46 1.19 -6.18
N ALA A 138 7.57 0.48 -6.35
CA ALA A 138 8.68 0.55 -5.40
C ALA A 138 9.31 1.94 -5.45
N ARG A 139 9.51 2.53 -4.27
CA ARG A 139 10.13 3.84 -4.11
C ARG A 139 11.56 3.67 -3.62
N ASP A 140 12.48 4.33 -4.32
CA ASP A 140 13.84 4.54 -3.88
C ASP A 140 14.24 6.02 -4.02
N ALA A 141 15.53 6.32 -3.84
CA ALA A 141 16.03 7.69 -3.96
C ALA A 141 16.11 8.20 -5.41
N ALA A 142 16.14 7.30 -6.40
CA ALA A 142 16.20 7.62 -7.82
C ALA A 142 14.81 7.90 -8.41
N GLY A 143 13.76 7.24 -7.89
CA GLY A 143 12.39 7.45 -8.31
C GLY A 143 11.45 6.30 -7.96
N LEU A 144 10.51 6.06 -8.87
CA LEU A 144 9.46 5.06 -8.75
C LEU A 144 9.62 3.97 -9.81
N ARG A 145 9.69 2.71 -9.38
CA ARG A 145 9.74 1.54 -10.24
C ARG A 145 8.42 0.78 -10.16
N TYR A 146 7.78 0.47 -11.29
CA TYR A 146 6.57 -0.35 -11.27
C TYR A 146 6.91 -1.79 -10.88
N VAL A 147 6.19 -2.34 -9.91
CA VAL A 147 6.40 -3.71 -9.41
C VAL A 147 5.17 -4.60 -9.58
N GLY A 148 4.16 -4.16 -10.31
CA GLY A 148 2.95 -4.93 -10.54
C GLY A 148 1.72 -4.27 -9.94
N TYR A 149 0.64 -5.04 -9.84
CA TYR A 149 -0.61 -4.59 -9.27
C TYR A 149 -1.09 -5.59 -8.22
N ILE A 150 -1.87 -5.09 -7.26
CA ILE A 150 -2.50 -5.93 -6.23
C ILE A 150 -3.97 -5.60 -6.12
N LEU A 151 -4.74 -6.59 -5.67
CA LEU A 151 -6.13 -6.42 -5.29
C LEU A 151 -6.19 -6.22 -3.79
N ASN A 152 -6.70 -5.06 -3.36
CA ASN A 152 -6.67 -4.52 -2.01
C ASN A 152 -5.26 -4.33 -1.43
N VAL A 153 -5.12 -3.37 -0.50
CA VAL A 153 -3.84 -3.19 0.21
C VAL A 153 -3.59 -4.43 1.08
N GLY A 154 -2.54 -5.17 0.74
CA GLY A 154 -2.15 -6.40 1.42
C GLY A 154 -1.38 -6.15 2.73
N ARG A 155 -0.90 -7.23 3.37
CA ARG A 155 0.01 -7.18 4.53
C ARG A 155 1.38 -7.70 4.16
N CYS A 156 2.41 -7.04 4.67
CA CYS A 156 3.77 -7.55 4.60
C CYS A 156 3.91 -8.81 5.45
N VAL A 157 4.67 -9.77 4.96
CA VAL A 157 4.94 -11.03 5.66
C VAL A 157 6.44 -11.34 5.63
N PRO A 158 6.94 -12.23 6.52
CA PRO A 158 8.35 -12.58 6.58
C PRO A 158 8.88 -12.99 5.21
N PRO A 159 10.17 -12.74 4.91
CA PRO A 159 10.77 -13.19 3.66
C PRO A 159 10.69 -14.71 3.48
N ASP A 160 10.81 -15.19 2.25
CA ASP A 160 10.92 -16.62 1.97
C ASP A 160 12.28 -17.20 2.41
N ALA A 161 12.49 -18.51 2.18
CA ALA A 161 13.75 -19.18 2.52
C ALA A 161 14.98 -18.62 1.79
N MET A 162 14.78 -17.88 0.69
CA MET A 162 15.82 -17.19 -0.08
C MET A 162 15.98 -15.73 0.34
N GLY A 163 15.24 -15.26 1.37
CA GLY A 163 15.26 -13.88 1.84
C GLY A 163 14.46 -12.91 0.98
N ARG A 164 13.60 -13.39 0.06
CA ARG A 164 12.79 -12.52 -0.80
C ARG A 164 11.56 -12.00 -0.05
N PRO A 165 11.25 -10.70 -0.13
CA PRO A 165 10.08 -10.12 0.52
C PRO A 165 8.78 -10.69 -0.01
N ARG A 166 7.77 -10.75 0.86
CA ARG A 166 6.46 -11.30 0.53
C ARG A 166 5.34 -10.39 1.03
N ARG A 167 4.21 -10.42 0.31
CA ARG A 167 3.00 -9.71 0.70
C ARG A 167 1.79 -10.61 0.48
N VAL A 168 0.82 -10.57 1.39
CA VAL A 168 -0.46 -11.26 1.25
C VAL A 168 -1.53 -10.25 0.89
N THR A 169 -2.25 -10.48 -0.19
CA THR A 169 -3.35 -9.64 -0.67
C THR A 169 -4.66 -10.43 -0.64
N HIS A 170 -5.79 -9.75 -0.74
CA HIS A 170 -7.10 -10.42 -0.74
C HIS A 170 -8.03 -9.81 -1.77
N TRP A 171 -8.87 -10.67 -2.35
CA TRP A 171 -9.97 -10.27 -3.20
C TRP A 171 -11.24 -10.89 -2.68
N ARG A 172 -12.35 -10.13 -2.61
CA ARG A 172 -13.65 -10.67 -2.24
C ARG A 172 -14.57 -10.62 -3.45
N THR A 173 -15.11 -11.75 -3.87
CA THR A 173 -16.17 -11.78 -4.88
C THR A 173 -17.54 -11.67 -4.21
N GLY A 174 -18.50 -11.04 -4.89
CA GLY A 174 -19.89 -11.02 -4.43
C GLY A 174 -20.41 -12.45 -4.17
N GLY A 175 -21.29 -12.62 -3.18
CA GLY A 175 -21.82 -13.95 -2.81
C GLY A 175 -21.01 -14.71 -1.74
N GLY A 176 -20.12 -14.03 -1.01
CA GLY A 176 -19.41 -14.61 0.14
C GLY A 176 -18.17 -15.43 -0.22
N GLN A 177 -17.73 -15.39 -1.47
CA GLN A 177 -16.48 -15.97 -1.93
C GLN A 177 -15.34 -14.95 -1.86
N GLY A 178 -14.11 -15.42 -1.88
CA GLY A 178 -12.91 -14.61 -1.85
C GLY A 178 -11.65 -15.43 -2.07
N THR A 179 -10.53 -14.77 -2.33
CA THR A 179 -9.26 -15.41 -2.60
C THR A 179 -8.16 -14.66 -1.85
N GLY A 180 -7.40 -15.39 -1.04
CA GLY A 180 -6.13 -14.92 -0.48
C GLY A 180 -5.00 -15.24 -1.45
N THR A 181 -4.16 -14.26 -1.77
CA THR A 181 -3.00 -14.47 -2.66
C THR A 181 -1.72 -14.10 -1.92
N LEU A 182 -0.75 -15.02 -1.92
CA LEU A 182 0.62 -14.76 -1.47
C LEU A 182 1.46 -14.35 -2.68
N LEU A 183 2.04 -13.17 -2.60
CA LEU A 183 2.93 -12.59 -3.59
C LEU A 183 4.36 -12.59 -3.06
N VAL A 184 5.32 -12.97 -3.91
CA VAL A 184 6.74 -12.71 -3.69
C VAL A 184 7.14 -11.51 -4.54
N LEU A 185 7.89 -10.58 -3.96
CA LEU A 185 8.51 -9.49 -4.70
C LEU A 185 9.88 -9.95 -5.23
N THR A 186 10.01 -10.04 -6.55
CA THR A 186 11.27 -10.33 -7.26
C THR A 186 11.87 -9.05 -7.84
N ALA A 187 12.99 -9.18 -8.55
CA ALA A 187 13.59 -8.07 -9.29
C ALA A 187 12.62 -7.54 -10.37
N GLU A 188 11.81 -8.41 -10.95
CA GLU A 188 10.85 -8.12 -12.02
C GLU A 188 9.52 -7.58 -11.51
N GLY A 189 9.21 -7.76 -10.22
CA GLY A 189 7.97 -7.30 -9.59
C GLY A 189 7.31 -8.37 -8.75
N PHE A 190 6.02 -8.21 -8.47
CA PHE A 190 5.21 -9.21 -7.78
C PHE A 190 4.98 -10.42 -8.67
N MET A 191 5.19 -11.59 -8.09
CA MET A 191 4.83 -12.88 -8.65
C MET A 191 3.90 -13.61 -7.69
N ASP A 192 2.80 -14.12 -8.21
CA ASP A 192 1.92 -15.03 -7.47
C ASP A 192 2.68 -16.30 -7.11
N THR A 193 2.69 -16.68 -5.84
CA THR A 193 3.34 -17.93 -5.39
C THR A 193 2.36 -18.93 -4.83
N ALA A 194 1.27 -18.47 -4.21
CA ALA A 194 0.20 -19.34 -3.74
C ALA A 194 -1.14 -18.60 -3.74
N LYS A 195 -2.22 -19.34 -3.95
CA LYS A 195 -3.60 -18.87 -3.86
C LYS A 195 -4.42 -19.84 -3.02
N VAL A 196 -5.31 -19.29 -2.21
CA VAL A 196 -6.31 -20.07 -1.48
C VAL A 196 -7.68 -19.48 -1.77
N ASP A 197 -8.56 -20.31 -2.32
CA ASP A 197 -9.94 -19.94 -2.62
C ASP A 197 -10.84 -20.24 -1.42
N ALA A 198 -11.81 -19.35 -1.22
CA ALA A 198 -12.86 -19.45 -0.24
C ALA A 198 -14.13 -20.03 -0.85
N SER A 199 -14.68 -21.10 -0.28
CA SER A 199 -16.03 -21.57 -0.61
C SER A 199 -17.09 -20.57 -0.14
N GLY A 200 -18.13 -20.35 -0.93
CA GLY A 200 -19.23 -19.44 -0.57
C GLY A 200 -20.31 -20.13 0.28
N GLY A 201 -21.06 -19.35 1.06
CA GLY A 201 -22.26 -19.80 1.79
C GLY A 201 -22.15 -19.81 3.32
N ASP A 202 -23.26 -20.07 4.01
CA ASP A 202 -23.42 -19.88 5.46
C ASP A 202 -22.55 -20.82 6.32
N GLY A 203 -22.21 -22.01 5.81
CA GLY A 203 -21.36 -23.01 6.49
C GLY A 203 -19.85 -22.88 6.22
N ALA A 204 -19.44 -22.11 5.22
CA ALA A 204 -18.03 -21.84 4.91
C ALA A 204 -17.42 -20.77 5.84
N SER A 205 -18.27 -20.11 6.64
CA SER A 205 -17.96 -18.91 7.39
C SER A 205 -16.89 -19.07 8.47
N GLU A 206 -16.77 -20.22 9.13
CA GLU A 206 -15.89 -20.32 10.31
C GLU A 206 -14.42 -20.63 9.97
N GLU A 207 -14.18 -21.55 9.04
CA GLU A 207 -12.84 -21.84 8.53
C GLU A 207 -12.30 -20.64 7.76
N LEU A 208 -13.16 -19.98 6.97
CA LEU A 208 -12.79 -18.75 6.28
C LEU A 208 -12.53 -17.60 7.22
N ARG A 209 -13.41 -17.37 8.19
CA ARG A 209 -13.19 -16.35 9.21
C ARG A 209 -11.89 -16.64 9.93
N ARG A 210 -11.56 -17.90 10.25
CA ARG A 210 -10.27 -18.25 10.86
C ARG A 210 -9.08 -17.98 9.94
N THR A 211 -9.15 -18.30 8.66
CA THR A 211 -8.10 -18.01 7.68
C THR A 211 -7.91 -16.51 7.49
N TYR A 212 -9.00 -15.76 7.35
CA TYR A 212 -8.98 -14.31 7.23
C TYR A 212 -8.55 -13.64 8.54
N ASP A 213 -9.01 -14.11 9.70
CA ASP A 213 -8.56 -13.62 11.00
C ASP A 213 -7.06 -13.91 11.18
N THR A 214 -6.59 -15.06 10.72
CA THR A 214 -5.16 -15.40 10.77
C THR A 214 -4.33 -14.51 9.85
N LEU A 215 -4.79 -14.26 8.63
CA LEU A 215 -4.07 -13.43 7.64
C LEU A 215 -4.24 -11.93 7.87
N PHE A 216 -5.35 -11.49 8.45
CA PHE A 216 -5.78 -10.09 8.43
C PHE A 216 -6.38 -9.58 9.75
N ALA A 217 -6.47 -10.37 10.83
CA ALA A 217 -6.78 -9.83 12.16
C ALA A 217 -5.50 -9.40 12.90
N GLY A 218 -5.62 -8.31 13.66
CA GLY A 218 -4.53 -7.72 14.46
C GLY A 218 -3.58 -6.83 13.67
N ASP A 219 -2.80 -5.98 14.33
CA ASP A 219 -1.99 -4.95 13.68
C ASP A 219 -0.52 -5.37 13.43
N GLY A 220 -0.23 -6.67 13.55
CA GLY A 220 1.12 -7.22 13.49
C GLY A 220 1.48 -7.91 12.17
N PRO A 221 2.79 -8.12 11.90
CA PRO A 221 3.24 -8.92 10.76
C PRO A 221 2.79 -10.38 10.92
N LEU A 222 2.45 -11.03 9.80
CA LEU A 222 2.13 -12.46 9.81
C LEU A 222 3.35 -13.30 10.16
N THR A 223 3.16 -14.45 10.80
CA THR A 223 4.26 -15.38 11.09
C THR A 223 4.42 -16.41 9.97
N GLN A 224 5.59 -17.03 9.87
CA GLN A 224 5.80 -18.15 8.94
C GLN A 224 4.84 -19.31 9.23
N GLU A 225 4.52 -19.57 10.50
CA GLU A 225 3.55 -20.58 10.91
C GLU A 225 2.15 -20.27 10.38
N ALA A 226 1.71 -19.02 10.47
CA ALA A 226 0.43 -18.57 9.91
C ALA A 226 0.38 -18.74 8.39
N LEU A 227 1.48 -18.42 7.69
CA LEU A 227 1.56 -18.61 6.23
C LEU A 227 1.49 -20.10 5.85
N THR A 228 2.22 -20.96 6.55
CA THR A 228 2.19 -22.41 6.30
C THR A 228 0.82 -23.00 6.61
N ALA A 229 0.15 -22.54 7.66
CA ALA A 229 -1.19 -23.00 8.01
C ALA A 229 -2.23 -22.66 6.93
N VAL A 230 -2.07 -21.52 6.24
CA VAL A 230 -3.05 -21.03 5.26
C VAL A 230 -2.73 -21.44 3.82
N PHE A 231 -1.45 -21.39 3.43
CA PHE A 231 -1.00 -21.66 2.05
C PHE A 231 -0.31 -23.03 1.91
N GLY A 232 -0.15 -23.80 2.99
CA GLY A 232 0.57 -25.08 2.99
C GLY A 232 2.08 -24.92 2.80
N GLU A 233 2.74 -25.94 2.24
CA GLU A 233 4.17 -25.89 1.88
C GLU A 233 4.49 -24.90 0.75
N ALA A 234 3.48 -24.36 0.06
CA ALA A 234 3.63 -23.41 -1.05
C ALA A 234 4.20 -22.03 -0.65
N ALA A 235 4.46 -21.81 0.64
CA ALA A 235 5.28 -20.69 1.12
C ALA A 235 6.75 -20.79 0.68
N ALA A 236 7.21 -21.98 0.22
CA ALA A 236 8.50 -22.18 -0.42
C ALA A 236 8.34 -22.09 -1.95
N VAL A 237 8.85 -21.02 -2.54
CA VAL A 237 8.97 -20.92 -4.01
C VAL A 237 9.89 -22.04 -4.48
N SER A 238 9.41 -22.91 -5.36
CA SER A 238 10.28 -23.83 -6.10
C SER A 238 11.37 -23.01 -6.79
N ALA A 239 12.64 -23.36 -6.56
CA ALA A 239 13.78 -22.63 -7.10
C ALA A 239 13.60 -22.33 -8.61
N PRO A 240 14.03 -21.16 -9.10
CA PRO A 240 13.97 -20.86 -10.53
C PRO A 240 14.75 -21.93 -11.29
N HIS A 241 14.10 -22.54 -12.29
CA HIS A 241 14.73 -23.40 -13.29
C HIS A 241 15.63 -22.59 -14.22
#